data_AF-A0A1Q6KJU3-F1
#
_entry.id   AF-A0A1Q6KJU3-F1
#
_cell.length_a   1.000
_cell.length_b   1.000
_cell.length_c   1.000
_cell.angle_alpha   90.00
_cell.angle_beta   90.00
_cell.angle_gamma   90.00
#
_symmetry.space_group_name_H-M   'P 1'
#
loop_
_entity.id
_entity.type
_entity.pdbx_description
1 polymer ?
#
loop_
_entity_poly.entity_id
_entity_poly.type
_entity_poly.pdbx_seq_one_letter_code
_entity_poly.pdbx_strand_id
1 'polypeptide(L)'
;MEKEMIVKIEKCLEKLQKKTVRVSQSGFILNQFFIEKMMYKIQYDTLNLRDETKEVYLSLNFNQVYQVEISENKIVLFLDNDTKIELGL
;
A
#
# COMPACT_ATOMS: atom_id res chain seq x y z
N MET A 1 -10.48 -10.45 -1.55
CA MET A 1 -9.32 -10.91 -0.74
C MET A 1 -9.80 -11.49 0.58
N GLU A 2 -9.19 -12.56 1.08
CA GLU A 2 -9.59 -13.17 2.36
C GLU A 2 -9.28 -12.26 3.56
N LYS A 3 -10.13 -12.31 4.61
CA LYS A 3 -9.96 -11.48 5.81
C LYS A 3 -8.60 -11.67 6.50
N GLU A 4 -8.07 -12.90 6.50
CA GLU A 4 -6.75 -13.18 7.10
C GLU A 4 -5.62 -12.40 6.42
N MET A 5 -5.69 -12.25 5.09
CA MET A 5 -4.70 -11.49 4.34
C MET A 5 -4.78 -9.99 4.67
N ILE A 6 -6.00 -9.43 4.81
CA ILE A 6 -6.19 -8.03 5.23
C ILE A 6 -5.49 -7.78 6.59
N VAL A 7 -5.64 -8.70 7.55
CA VAL A 7 -4.99 -8.59 8.86
C VAL A 7 -3.46 -8.61 8.74
N LYS A 8 -2.89 -9.42 7.85
CA LYS A 8 -1.43 -9.44 7.60
C LYS A 8 -0.94 -8.13 6.99
N ILE A 9 -1.71 -7.57 6.06
CA ILE A 9 -1.44 -6.26 5.45
C ILE A 9 -1.45 -5.17 6.51
N GLU A 10 -2.49 -5.13 7.35
CA GLU A 10 -2.60 -4.16 8.44
C GLU A 10 -1.38 -4.19 9.36
N LYS A 11 -0.97 -5.37 9.83
CA LYS A 11 0.23 -5.52 10.66
C LYS A 11 1.50 -5.00 9.99
N CYS A 12 1.64 -5.16 8.68
CA CYS A 12 2.77 -4.60 7.95
C CYS A 12 2.67 -3.06 7.86
N LEU A 13 1.49 -2.53 7.54
CA LEU A 13 1.25 -1.09 7.44
C LEU A 13 1.41 -0.37 8.80
N GLU A 14 1.06 -1.00 9.91
CA GLU A 14 1.32 -0.50 11.27
C GLU A 14 2.80 -0.23 11.51
N LYS A 15 3.69 -1.10 11.03
CA LYS A 15 5.15 -0.91 11.15
C LYS A 15 5.67 0.25 10.30
N LEU A 16 4.93 0.63 9.27
CA LEU A 16 5.26 1.71 8.35
C LEU A 16 4.64 3.05 8.76
N GLN A 17 3.72 3.07 9.74
CA GLN A 17 3.08 4.31 10.19
C GLN A 17 4.10 5.33 10.69
N LYS A 18 3.84 6.60 10.38
CA LYS A 18 4.62 7.79 10.78
C LYS A 18 6.08 7.78 10.33
N LYS A 19 6.46 6.86 9.44
CA LYS A 19 7.78 6.80 8.81
C LYS A 19 7.71 7.35 7.39
N THR A 20 8.86 7.77 6.87
CA THR A 20 9.02 8.01 5.45
C THR A 20 8.94 6.68 4.71
N VAL A 21 7.97 6.54 3.83
CA VAL A 21 7.73 5.32 3.04
C VAL A 21 7.91 5.66 1.57
N ARG A 22 8.76 4.90 0.88
CA ARG A 22 8.81 4.91 -0.58
C ARG A 22 7.64 4.12 -1.13
N VAL A 23 6.93 4.73 -2.06
CA VAL A 23 5.91 4.10 -2.89
C VAL A 23 6.44 4.03 -4.31
N SER A 24 6.55 2.82 -4.84
CA SER A 24 6.93 2.57 -6.23
C SER A 24 5.79 1.86 -6.95
N GLN A 25 5.38 2.40 -8.09
CA GLN A 25 4.41 1.79 -8.98
C GLN A 25 5.12 1.42 -10.30
N SER A 26 4.90 0.19 -10.76
CA SER A 26 5.36 -0.26 -12.07
C SER A 26 4.28 -1.04 -12.81
N GLY A 27 4.50 -1.31 -14.10
CA GLY A 27 3.51 -1.96 -14.97
C GLY A 27 2.95 -0.95 -15.96
N PHE A 28 1.65 -0.65 -15.87
CA PHE A 28 0.98 0.28 -16.78
C PHE A 28 1.57 1.71 -16.75
N ILE A 29 1.88 2.21 -15.54
CA ILE A 29 2.55 3.49 -15.33
C ILE A 29 3.75 3.26 -14.41
N LEU A 30 4.88 3.90 -14.75
CA LEU A 30 6.06 3.96 -13.90
C LEU A 30 5.99 5.25 -13.06
N ASN A 31 5.91 5.10 -11.75
CA ASN A 31 5.90 6.23 -10.82
C ASN A 31 6.63 5.85 -9.54
N GLN A 32 7.28 6.83 -8.90
CA GLN A 32 7.88 6.65 -7.59
C GLN A 32 7.80 7.95 -6.81
N PHE A 33 7.38 7.86 -5.56
CA PHE A 33 7.31 9.00 -4.65
C PHE A 33 7.52 8.56 -3.20
N PHE A 34 7.63 9.54 -2.32
CA PHE A 34 7.76 9.32 -0.88
C PHE A 34 6.56 9.94 -0.15
N ILE A 35 6.10 9.24 0.89
CA ILE A 35 5.15 9.75 1.88
C ILE A 35 5.96 9.94 3.16
N GLU A 36 6.15 11.17 3.63
CA GLU A 36 7.08 11.49 4.72
C GLU A 36 6.59 10.98 6.07
N LYS A 37 5.28 11.10 6.31
CA LYS A 37 4.64 10.57 7.52
C LYS A 37 3.47 9.68 7.11
N MET A 38 3.78 8.47 6.67
CA MET A 38 2.76 7.58 6.14
C MET A 38 1.69 7.25 7.18
N MET A 39 0.44 7.46 6.79
CA MET A 39 -0.75 6.97 7.48
C MET A 39 -1.58 6.17 6.49
N TYR A 40 -2.32 5.18 6.99
CA TYR A 40 -3.24 4.41 6.17
C TYR A 40 -4.64 4.37 6.76
N LYS A 41 -5.63 4.09 5.92
CA LYS A 41 -7.01 3.77 6.31
C LYS A 41 -7.54 2.69 5.39
N ILE A 42 -8.06 1.61 5.96
CA ILE A 42 -8.80 0.58 5.23
C ILE A 42 -10.29 0.78 5.51
N GLN A 43 -11.09 0.99 4.47
CA GLN A 43 -12.54 1.12 4.57
C GLN A 43 -13.20 0.63 3.28
N TYR A 44 -14.27 -0.15 3.39
CA TYR A 44 -15.00 -0.71 2.23
C TYR A 44 -14.05 -1.41 1.24
N ASP A 45 -13.20 -2.29 1.76
CA ASP A 45 -12.16 -3.01 1.01
C ASP A 45 -11.17 -2.10 0.24
N THR A 46 -11.11 -0.82 0.57
CA THR A 46 -10.22 0.15 -0.05
C THR A 46 -9.14 0.59 0.93
N LEU A 47 -7.88 0.40 0.55
CA LEU A 47 -6.71 0.95 1.22
C LEU A 47 -6.44 2.36 0.72
N ASN A 48 -6.37 3.32 1.64
CA ASN A 48 -5.97 4.69 1.36
C ASN A 48 -4.66 4.99 2.09
N LEU A 49 -3.65 5.43 1.36
CA LEU A 49 -2.38 5.93 1.89
C LEU A 49 -2.37 7.45 1.82
N ARG A 50 -1.95 8.09 2.91
CA ARG A 50 -1.91 9.55 3.04
C ARG A 50 -0.73 9.98 3.89
N ASP A 51 -0.38 11.25 3.81
CA ASP A 51 0.53 11.88 4.77
C ASP A 51 -0.29 12.49 5.93
N GLU A 52 0.36 12.79 7.06
CA GLU A 52 -0.25 13.56 8.15
C GLU A 52 -0.63 14.99 7.71
N THR A 53 0.10 15.55 6.73
CA THR A 53 0.02 16.96 6.33
C THR A 53 -0.61 17.21 4.95
N LYS A 54 -0.82 16.17 4.13
CA LYS A 54 -1.34 16.27 2.76
C LYS A 54 -2.52 15.32 2.51
N GLU A 55 -3.15 15.47 1.35
CA GLU A 55 -4.23 14.62 0.84
C GLU A 55 -3.84 13.13 0.67
N VAL A 56 -4.79 12.32 0.20
CA VAL A 56 -4.61 10.92 -0.15
C VAL A 56 -3.65 10.81 -1.35
N TYR A 57 -2.55 10.09 -1.17
CA TYR A 57 -1.54 9.86 -2.22
C TYR A 57 -1.89 8.65 -3.10
N LEU A 58 -2.51 7.64 -2.51
CA LEU A 58 -2.86 6.40 -3.19
C LEU A 58 -4.13 5.83 -2.58
N SER A 59 -5.08 5.48 -3.44
CA SER A 59 -6.25 4.67 -3.09
C SER A 59 -6.23 3.40 -3.92
N LEU A 60 -6.46 2.26 -3.26
CA LEU A 60 -6.39 0.95 -3.85
C LEU A 60 -7.57 0.10 -3.40
N ASN A 61 -8.32 -0.47 -4.34
CA ASN A 61 -9.36 -1.45 -4.01
C ASN A 61 -8.74 -2.86 -3.89
N PHE A 62 -8.91 -3.51 -2.74
CA PHE A 62 -8.42 -4.88 -2.51
C PHE A 62 -9.06 -5.93 -3.42
N ASN A 63 -10.20 -5.63 -4.05
CA ASN A 63 -10.78 -6.53 -5.05
C ASN A 63 -9.97 -6.59 -6.35
N GLN A 64 -9.11 -5.60 -6.60
CA GLN A 64 -8.18 -5.59 -7.74
C GLN A 64 -6.87 -6.31 -7.42
N VAL A 65 -6.61 -6.59 -6.13
CA VAL A 65 -5.38 -7.24 -5.68
C VAL A 65 -5.53 -8.75 -5.81
N TYR A 66 -4.74 -9.36 -6.69
CA TYR A 66 -4.74 -10.82 -6.85
C TYR A 66 -3.59 -11.50 -6.10
N GLN A 67 -2.50 -10.79 -5.80
CA GLN A 67 -1.35 -11.32 -5.07
C GLN A 67 -0.74 -10.27 -4.14
N VAL A 68 -0.24 -10.73 -3.00
CA VAL A 68 0.40 -9.90 -1.97
C VAL A 68 1.65 -10.60 -1.49
N GLU A 69 2.77 -9.89 -1.45
CA GLU A 69 4.02 -10.34 -0.82
C GLU A 69 4.36 -9.42 0.34
N ILE A 70 4.64 -10.00 1.51
CA ILE A 70 4.96 -9.26 2.73
C ILE A 70 6.33 -9.69 3.22
N SER A 71 7.18 -8.71 3.48
CA SER A 71 8.47 -8.84 4.14
C SER A 71 8.49 -7.95 5.40
N GLU A 72 9.59 -7.94 6.15
CA GLU A 72 9.63 -7.32 7.48
C GLU A 72 9.17 -5.85 7.52
N ASN A 73 9.58 -5.04 6.52
CA ASN A 73 9.22 -3.62 6.35
C ASN A 73 8.84 -3.29 4.90
N LYS A 74 8.32 -4.26 4.17
CA LYS A 74 7.97 -4.11 2.76
C LYS A 74 6.69 -4.87 2.46
N ILE A 75 5.81 -4.26 1.69
CA ILE A 75 4.66 -4.92 1.10
C ILE A 75 4.64 -4.66 -0.40
N VAL A 76 4.33 -5.72 -1.15
CA VAL A 76 4.14 -5.67 -2.60
C VAL A 76 2.72 -6.14 -2.91
N LEU A 77 2.01 -5.35 -3.69
CA LEU A 77 0.64 -5.59 -4.13
C LEU A 77 0.63 -5.72 -5.65
N PHE A 78 0.09 -6.82 -6.15
CA PHE A 78 -0.08 -7.06 -7.58
C PHE A 78 -1.55 -6.91 -7.94
N LEU A 79 -1.81 -6.05 -8.93
CA LEU A 79 -3.16 -5.68 -9.38
C LEU A 79 -3.49 -6.31 -10.72
N ASP A 80 -4.76 -6.63 -10.91
CA ASP A 80 -5.33 -7.25 -12.11
C ASP A 80 -5.06 -6.52 -13.44
N ASN A 81 -4.69 -5.25 -13.39
CA ASN A 81 -4.33 -4.42 -14.54
C ASN A 81 -2.81 -4.36 -14.81
N ASP A 82 -2.10 -5.43 -14.48
CA ASP A 82 -0.63 -5.56 -14.59
C ASP A 82 0.16 -4.48 -13.82
N THR A 83 -0.45 -3.85 -12.82
CA THR A 83 0.22 -2.87 -11.96
C THR A 83 0.79 -3.54 -10.72
N LYS A 84 2.04 -3.21 -10.39
CA LYS A 84 2.71 -3.60 -9.14
C LYS A 84 2.90 -2.35 -8.29
N ILE A 85 2.48 -2.41 -7.03
CA ILE A 85 2.70 -1.36 -6.04
C ILE A 85 3.59 -1.91 -4.93
N GLU A 86 4.71 -1.25 -4.68
CA GLU A 86 5.64 -1.56 -3.62
C GLU A 86 5.63 -0.43 -2.59
N LEU A 87 5.47 -0.78 -1.31
CA LEU A 87 5.60 0.13 -0.17
C LEU A 87 6.74 -0.39 0.70
N GLY A 88 7.71 0.46 1.04
CA GLY A 88 8.81 0.09 1.92
C GLY A 88 9.52 1.28 2.54
N LEU A 89 10.32 1.00 3.58
CA LEU A 89 11.28 1.95 4.14
C LEU A 89 12.52 2.08 3.26
#